data_AF-A0A1R0FAL9-F1
#
_entry.id   AF-A0A1R0FAL9-F1
#
_cell.length_a   1.000
_cell.length_b   1.000
_cell.length_c   1.000
_cell.angle_alpha   90.00
_cell.angle_beta   90.00
_cell.angle_gamma   90.00
#
_symmetry.space_group_name_H-M   'P 1'
#
loop_
_entity.id
_entity.type
_entity.pdbx_description
1 polymer ?
#
loop_
_entity_poly.entity_id
_entity_poly.type
_entity_poly.pdbx_seq_one_letter_code
_entity_poly.pdbx_strand_id
1 'polypeptide(L)'
;MRFLGVNNSAFMIELSDLEETLALFDRLQQEIRHGQKKLQDQEKFQGQEKLQAIVEIIPAARTLLIRFDPLLADENTLETKIAGLKLEKGQQKSGKLVEIPVVYDGEDLDDVAALLKIDREDVIRRHTESHYQVAFCGFAPGFAYLTGGDPVFNVPRRASPRKSIPAGSVALAGKFGGVYPQPSPGGWQLIGRTDVKMFDLDRDPPSLLKPGDRVHFVDVTKDYSAHSKGTTSLSLSRNDEAGLAKTCDKTEATEIRKATGIGKTGSHDNAGISVPETSLTPEEDAVFKLVTTLMPVTFQDRGRLFQSSQGLSPSGALDQKAMANANRLVGNPREQPVLEFTYGNARMKALQPSVIAFTGANLPITVKSANGRVFVFEKNTPLAIDEGDEIILGRPFTGFRSYMALRGGFKVEPVLKSASFDSLSNLGPKPLVAGDKVFIANDSPLQPVLLSLDDPYSLPEAGDKVVLDVVMGPRTDWFTEQSIAMFLEKPWQVTAASNRIGIRLQSDAHLERSRRDELPSEGTVTGAIEVPANGEPVLFLRDRPVTGGYPVIANLVEDQIDLAAQIPIGAFIKFRAVKNFYDSEQKSLKSGANKTSTTS
;
A
#
# COMPACT_ATOMS: atom_id res chain seq x y z
N MET A 1 19.59 13.32 -15.65
CA MET A 1 19.22 12.48 -14.50
C MET A 1 19.79 13.11 -13.23
N ARG A 2 18.94 13.47 -12.27
CA ARG A 2 19.32 14.03 -10.95
C ARG A 2 18.95 13.01 -9.88
N PHE A 3 19.88 12.67 -9.00
CA PHE A 3 19.63 11.76 -7.87
C PHE A 3 19.36 12.56 -6.61
N LEU A 4 18.35 12.15 -5.85
CA LEU A 4 17.80 12.86 -4.71
C LEU A 4 17.68 11.91 -3.53
N GLY A 5 18.25 12.31 -2.39
CA GLY A 5 18.15 11.53 -1.16
C GLY A 5 16.70 11.40 -0.70
N VAL A 6 16.32 10.17 -0.29
CA VAL A 6 15.03 9.91 0.36
C VAL A 6 15.30 9.43 1.78
N ASN A 7 15.86 8.24 1.98
CA ASN A 7 16.33 7.75 3.28
C ASN A 7 17.49 6.76 3.11
N ASN A 8 17.79 5.94 4.12
CA ASN A 8 18.90 4.98 4.10
C ASN A 8 18.64 3.71 3.26
N SER A 9 17.42 3.50 2.77
CA SER A 9 17.00 2.36 1.94
C SER A 9 16.24 2.78 0.67
N ALA A 10 16.25 4.07 0.35
CA ALA A 10 15.59 4.61 -0.82
C ALA A 10 16.24 5.90 -1.33
N PHE A 11 16.19 6.11 -2.64
CA PHE A 11 16.52 7.38 -3.30
C PHE A 11 15.58 7.62 -4.49
N MET A 12 15.49 8.87 -4.93
CA MET A 12 14.65 9.26 -6.06
C MET A 12 15.51 9.72 -7.23
N ILE A 13 15.12 9.32 -8.43
CA ILE A 13 15.73 9.73 -9.68
C ILE A 13 14.77 10.68 -10.38
N GLU A 14 15.19 11.91 -10.63
CA GLU A 14 14.46 12.89 -11.44
C GLU A 14 15.04 12.94 -12.86
N LEU A 15 14.15 12.84 -13.84
CA LEU A 15 14.44 12.79 -15.28
C LEU A 15 13.86 14.02 -15.98
N SER A 16 14.23 14.21 -17.25
CA SER A 16 13.80 15.38 -18.03
C SER A 16 12.29 15.35 -18.29
N ASP A 17 11.76 14.17 -18.59
CA ASP A 17 10.37 13.95 -18.95
C ASP A 17 9.90 12.52 -18.63
N LEU A 18 8.63 12.24 -18.94
CA LEU A 18 8.01 10.94 -18.73
C LEU A 18 8.57 9.86 -19.67
N GLU A 19 9.01 10.21 -20.88
CA GLU A 19 9.53 9.23 -21.84
C GLU A 19 10.84 8.62 -21.31
N GLU A 20 11.75 9.47 -20.80
CA GLU A 20 12.97 9.01 -20.13
C GLU A 20 12.67 8.18 -18.87
N THR A 21 11.66 8.56 -18.09
CA THR A 21 11.19 7.78 -16.92
C THR A 21 10.82 6.37 -17.29
N LEU A 22 9.96 6.21 -18.31
CA LEU A 22 9.48 4.90 -18.72
C LEU A 22 10.62 4.07 -19.35
N ALA A 23 11.49 4.70 -20.15
CA ALA A 23 12.65 4.02 -20.72
C ALA A 23 13.61 3.48 -19.64
N LEU A 24 13.89 4.28 -18.59
CA LEU A 24 14.72 3.83 -17.49
C LEU A 24 14.03 2.74 -16.65
N PHE A 25 12.73 2.88 -16.39
CA PHE A 25 11.94 1.88 -15.68
C PHE A 25 12.02 0.51 -16.39
N ASP A 26 11.75 0.48 -17.69
CA ASP A 26 11.80 -0.75 -18.49
C ASP A 26 13.19 -1.36 -18.50
N ARG A 27 14.24 -0.53 -18.63
CA ARG A 27 15.63 -1.01 -18.61
C ARG A 27 15.98 -1.65 -17.27
N LEU A 28 15.62 -1.02 -16.15
CA LEU A 28 15.87 -1.57 -14.82
C LEU A 28 15.14 -2.90 -14.61
N GLN A 29 13.88 -2.98 -15.03
CA GLN A 29 13.10 -4.22 -14.96
C GLN A 29 13.71 -5.34 -15.81
N GLN A 30 14.32 -5.03 -16.95
CA GLN A 30 15.04 -6.01 -17.76
C GLN A 30 16.33 -6.49 -17.08
N GLU A 31 17.16 -5.57 -16.57
CA GLU A 31 18.41 -5.90 -15.88
C GLU A 31 18.17 -6.77 -14.63
N ILE A 32 17.16 -6.43 -13.82
CA ILE A 32 16.81 -7.19 -12.62
C ILE A 32 16.36 -8.62 -13.01
N ARG A 33 15.49 -8.76 -14.01
CA ARG A 33 15.05 -10.08 -14.49
C ARG A 33 16.18 -10.90 -15.08
N HIS A 34 17.07 -10.28 -15.85
CA HIS A 34 18.23 -10.98 -16.42
C HIS A 34 19.17 -11.51 -15.33
N GLY A 35 19.43 -10.72 -14.27
CA GLY A 35 20.25 -11.20 -13.16
C GLY A 35 19.58 -12.31 -12.35
N GLN A 36 18.28 -12.23 -12.09
CA GLN A 36 17.54 -13.29 -11.38
C GLN A 36 17.62 -14.64 -12.11
N LYS A 37 17.55 -14.64 -13.44
CA LYS A 37 17.70 -15.86 -14.24
C LYS A 37 19.10 -16.46 -14.12
N LYS A 38 20.15 -15.64 -14.15
CA LYS A 38 21.54 -16.10 -14.00
C LYS A 38 21.83 -16.69 -12.62
N LEU A 39 21.24 -16.15 -11.54
CA LEU A 39 21.33 -16.74 -10.20
C LEU A 39 20.76 -18.17 -10.15
N GLN A 40 19.65 -18.41 -10.85
CA GLN A 40 19.02 -19.74 -10.89
C GLN A 40 19.88 -20.76 -11.65
N ASP A 41 20.66 -20.32 -12.64
CA ASP A 41 21.49 -21.17 -13.50
C ASP A 41 22.89 -21.51 -12.91
N GLN A 42 23.18 -21.15 -11.65
CA GLN A 42 24.43 -21.46 -10.91
C GLN A 42 25.77 -21.08 -11.61
N GLU A 43 25.77 -20.12 -12.53
CA GLU A 43 27.02 -19.63 -13.15
C GLU A 43 27.86 -18.80 -12.16
N LYS A 44 29.18 -19.01 -12.14
CA LYS A 44 30.11 -18.46 -11.14
C LYS A 44 30.08 -16.91 -11.06
N PHE A 45 29.94 -16.44 -9.83
CA PHE A 45 29.59 -15.10 -9.40
C PHE A 45 30.82 -14.17 -9.25
N GLN A 46 31.05 -13.24 -10.18
CA GLN A 46 31.98 -12.12 -9.97
C GLN A 46 31.41 -10.80 -10.54
N GLY A 47 31.05 -9.87 -9.65
CA GLY A 47 31.13 -8.41 -9.89
C GLY A 47 29.93 -7.65 -10.47
N GLN A 48 28.95 -8.30 -11.13
CA GLN A 48 27.95 -7.56 -11.93
C GLN A 48 26.58 -7.28 -11.28
N GLU A 49 26.12 -7.99 -10.25
CA GLU A 49 24.66 -8.02 -9.94
C GLU A 49 24.16 -7.17 -8.76
N LYS A 50 24.79 -6.04 -8.46
CA LYS A 50 24.32 -5.15 -7.39
C LYS A 50 22.90 -4.57 -7.59
N LEU A 51 22.34 -4.61 -8.82
CA LEU A 51 20.95 -4.21 -9.06
C LEU A 51 19.92 -5.17 -8.43
N GLN A 52 20.33 -6.37 -8.02
CA GLN A 52 19.47 -7.31 -7.26
C GLN A 52 19.14 -6.81 -5.85
N ALA A 53 19.85 -5.79 -5.35
CA ALA A 53 19.48 -5.13 -4.11
C ALA A 53 18.20 -4.30 -4.24
N ILE A 54 17.77 -3.95 -5.46
CA ILE A 54 16.54 -3.17 -5.67
C ILE A 54 15.33 -4.05 -5.34
N VAL A 55 14.56 -3.64 -4.34
CA VAL A 55 13.37 -4.37 -3.87
C VAL A 55 12.09 -3.85 -4.51
N GLU A 56 12.07 -2.58 -4.91
CA GLU A 56 10.87 -1.93 -5.43
C GLU A 56 11.23 -0.70 -6.26
N ILE A 57 10.48 -0.48 -7.36
CA ILE A 57 10.62 0.67 -8.25
C ILE A 57 9.24 1.27 -8.46
N ILE A 58 9.07 2.55 -8.13
CA ILE A 58 7.80 3.27 -8.28
C ILE A 58 7.99 4.39 -9.32
N PRO A 59 7.49 4.22 -10.56
CA PRO A 59 7.45 5.29 -11.56
C PRO A 59 6.34 6.28 -11.23
N ALA A 60 6.63 7.57 -11.37
CA ALA A 60 5.64 8.62 -11.20
C ALA A 60 6.07 9.87 -11.98
N ALA A 61 5.33 10.18 -13.06
CA ALA A 61 5.61 11.28 -13.98
C ALA A 61 7.09 11.33 -14.43
N ARG A 62 7.86 12.32 -13.96
CA ARG A 62 9.28 12.49 -14.31
C ARG A 62 10.24 11.86 -13.29
N THR A 63 9.74 11.03 -12.38
CA THR A 63 10.49 10.46 -11.27
C THR A 63 10.43 8.94 -11.21
N LEU A 64 11.52 8.34 -10.73
CA LEU A 64 11.58 6.95 -10.29
C LEU A 64 12.06 6.91 -8.84
N LEU A 65 11.20 6.44 -7.93
CA LEU A 65 11.61 6.12 -6.58
C LEU A 65 12.15 4.69 -6.56
N ILE A 66 13.40 4.54 -6.11
CA ILE A 66 14.09 3.26 -5.97
C ILE A 66 14.17 2.92 -4.49
N ARG A 67 13.62 1.78 -4.09
CA ARG A 67 13.89 1.18 -2.77
C ARG A 67 14.82 -0.01 -2.94
N PHE A 68 15.74 -0.17 -2.01
CA PHE A 68 16.75 -1.21 -2.04
C PHE A 68 17.05 -1.76 -0.65
N ASP A 69 17.62 -2.96 -0.60
CA ASP A 69 18.14 -3.56 0.63
C ASP A 69 19.56 -3.03 0.91
N PRO A 70 19.75 -2.21 1.97
CA PRO A 70 21.05 -1.65 2.30
C PRO A 70 22.08 -2.70 2.74
N LEU A 71 21.67 -3.92 3.08
CA LEU A 71 22.58 -5.02 3.38
C LEU A 71 23.21 -5.62 2.11
N LEU A 72 22.56 -5.44 0.96
CA LEU A 72 23.01 -5.99 -0.33
C LEU A 72 23.79 -4.98 -1.19
N ALA A 73 23.43 -3.69 -1.12
CA ALA A 73 24.16 -2.63 -1.81
C ALA A 73 23.97 -1.27 -1.13
N ASP A 74 24.96 -0.38 -1.25
CA ASP A 74 24.84 1.02 -0.83
C ASP A 74 24.26 1.91 -1.95
N GLU A 75 23.71 3.06 -1.55
CA GLU A 75 23.11 4.09 -2.42
C GLU A 75 24.05 4.49 -3.57
N ASN A 76 25.29 4.92 -3.28
CA ASN A 76 26.18 5.49 -4.31
C ASN A 76 26.54 4.45 -5.39
N THR A 77 26.72 3.20 -4.96
CA THR A 77 26.96 2.08 -5.85
C THR A 77 25.81 1.87 -6.84
N LEU A 78 24.56 1.92 -6.36
CA LEU A 78 23.37 1.79 -7.20
C LEU A 78 23.24 2.98 -8.15
N GLU A 79 23.38 4.20 -7.64
CA GLU A 79 23.33 5.42 -8.46
C GLU A 79 24.35 5.38 -9.59
N THR A 80 25.60 4.99 -9.30
CA THR A 80 26.67 4.89 -10.31
C THR A 80 26.33 3.88 -11.40
N LYS A 81 25.78 2.72 -11.03
CA LYS A 81 25.36 1.70 -11.98
C LYS A 81 24.20 2.19 -12.85
N ILE A 82 23.18 2.78 -12.24
CA ILE A 82 21.98 3.27 -12.94
C ILE A 82 22.36 4.40 -13.89
N ALA A 83 23.22 5.34 -13.47
CA ALA A 83 23.74 6.42 -14.30
C ALA A 83 24.62 5.94 -15.47
N GLY A 84 25.11 4.69 -15.42
CA GLY A 84 25.88 4.05 -16.47
C GLY A 84 25.03 3.31 -17.52
N LEU A 85 23.72 3.15 -17.28
CA LEU A 85 22.84 2.45 -18.21
C LEU A 85 22.63 3.28 -19.49
N LYS A 86 22.77 2.63 -20.65
CA LYS A 86 22.40 3.23 -21.94
C LYS A 86 20.89 3.10 -22.12
N LEU A 87 20.21 4.23 -22.25
CA LEU A 87 18.79 4.29 -22.55
C LEU A 87 18.61 4.30 -24.07
N GLU A 88 17.97 3.27 -24.61
CA GLU A 88 17.53 3.26 -26.00
C GLU A 88 16.12 3.87 -26.07
N LYS A 89 16.00 5.03 -26.74
CA LYS A 89 14.68 5.63 -27.01
C LYS A 89 13.97 4.79 -28.07
N GLY A 90 12.71 4.42 -27.83
CA GLY A 90 11.83 3.86 -28.86
C GLY A 90 11.60 2.34 -28.89
N GLN A 91 12.02 1.57 -27.88
CA GLN A 91 11.60 0.16 -27.72
C GLN A 91 10.74 -0.07 -26.49
N GLN A 92 9.65 0.70 -26.35
CA GLN A 92 8.64 0.33 -25.37
C GLN A 92 7.89 -0.91 -25.88
N LYS A 93 7.96 -2.02 -25.15
CA LYS A 93 7.01 -3.11 -25.36
C LYS A 93 5.65 -2.63 -24.86
N SER A 94 4.76 -2.30 -25.79
CA SER A 94 3.38 -1.96 -25.44
C SER A 94 2.70 -3.18 -24.80
N GLY A 95 2.04 -2.97 -23.67
CA GLY A 95 1.21 -3.97 -23.01
C GLY A 95 -0.06 -4.28 -23.81
N LYS A 96 -1.01 -4.96 -23.16
CA LYS A 96 -2.29 -5.31 -23.80
C LYS A 96 -3.08 -4.05 -24.12
N LEU A 97 -3.91 -4.11 -25.16
CA LEU A 97 -4.94 -3.10 -25.41
C LEU A 97 -6.16 -3.41 -24.54
N VAL A 98 -6.64 -2.41 -23.80
CA VAL A 98 -7.83 -2.49 -22.96
C VAL A 98 -8.84 -1.45 -23.44
N GLU A 99 -10.02 -1.93 -23.84
CA GLU A 99 -11.13 -1.07 -24.22
C GLU A 99 -11.98 -0.73 -22.99
N ILE A 100 -12.28 0.55 -22.81
CA ILE A 100 -13.10 1.05 -21.70
C ILE A 100 -14.33 1.74 -22.29
N PRO A 101 -15.54 1.18 -22.13
CA PRO A 101 -16.77 1.84 -22.54
C PRO A 101 -17.06 3.04 -21.62
N VAL A 102 -17.37 4.19 -22.21
CA VAL A 102 -17.61 5.45 -21.50
C VAL A 102 -18.94 6.05 -21.92
N VAL A 103 -19.73 6.45 -20.93
CA VAL A 103 -20.85 7.37 -21.11
C VAL A 103 -20.31 8.77 -20.88
N TYR A 104 -20.37 9.64 -21.90
CA TYR A 104 -19.85 11.01 -21.83
C TYR A 104 -20.90 11.99 -21.28
N ASP A 105 -21.22 11.79 -20.01
CA ASP A 105 -22.15 12.60 -19.20
C ASP A 105 -21.45 13.31 -18.03
N GLY A 106 -20.11 13.45 -18.10
CA GLY A 106 -19.32 14.04 -17.03
C GLY A 106 -19.70 15.49 -16.73
N GLU A 107 -19.71 15.84 -15.44
CA GLU A 107 -20.09 17.17 -14.92
C GLU A 107 -19.25 18.30 -15.54
N ASP A 108 -17.96 18.06 -15.80
CA ASP A 108 -17.02 19.08 -16.29
C ASP A 108 -16.83 19.01 -17.81
N LEU A 109 -17.60 18.19 -18.55
CA LEU A 109 -17.35 17.98 -19.97
C LEU A 109 -17.48 19.29 -20.79
N ASP A 110 -18.48 20.10 -20.50
CA ASP A 110 -18.67 21.40 -21.17
C ASP A 110 -17.62 22.44 -20.70
N ASP A 111 -17.22 22.40 -19.43
CA ASP A 111 -16.15 23.25 -18.89
C ASP A 111 -14.80 22.92 -19.55
N VAL A 112 -14.51 21.63 -19.76
CA VAL A 112 -13.33 21.16 -20.49
C VAL A 112 -13.35 21.64 -21.93
N ALA A 113 -14.49 21.55 -22.61
CA ALA A 113 -14.67 22.06 -23.97
C ALA A 113 -14.35 23.57 -24.03
N ALA A 114 -14.88 24.35 -23.08
CA ALA A 114 -14.62 25.78 -22.97
C ALA A 114 -13.15 26.11 -22.67
N LEU A 115 -12.50 25.38 -21.76
CA LEU A 115 -11.07 25.54 -21.43
C LEU A 115 -10.18 25.27 -22.65
N LEU A 116 -10.54 24.28 -23.47
CA LEU A 116 -9.81 23.88 -24.67
C LEU A 116 -10.20 24.68 -25.92
N LYS A 117 -11.27 25.47 -25.86
CA LYS A 117 -11.85 26.23 -26.97
C LYS A 117 -12.24 25.34 -28.16
N ILE A 118 -12.84 24.20 -27.86
CA ILE A 118 -13.41 23.26 -28.83
C ILE A 118 -14.83 22.89 -28.42
N ASP A 119 -15.60 22.28 -29.31
CA ASP A 119 -16.96 21.86 -29.00
C ASP A 119 -16.97 20.58 -28.15
N ARG A 120 -18.08 20.36 -27.41
CA ARG A 120 -18.31 19.16 -26.61
C ARG A 120 -18.09 17.88 -27.41
N GLU A 121 -18.61 17.84 -28.63
CA GLU A 121 -18.51 16.69 -29.54
C GLU A 121 -17.06 16.45 -29.99
N ASP A 122 -16.27 17.51 -30.14
CA ASP A 122 -14.84 17.41 -30.45
C ASP A 122 -14.03 16.89 -29.26
N VAL A 123 -14.40 17.24 -28.01
CA VAL A 123 -13.78 16.62 -26.82
C VAL A 123 -13.99 15.11 -26.84
N ILE A 124 -15.24 14.67 -27.04
CA ILE A 124 -15.61 13.26 -27.07
C ILE A 124 -14.85 12.55 -28.20
N ARG A 125 -14.96 13.06 -29.43
CA ARG A 125 -14.33 12.48 -30.62
C ARG A 125 -12.82 12.33 -30.44
N ARG A 126 -12.14 13.40 -30.01
CA ARG A 126 -10.69 13.37 -29.78
C ARG A 126 -10.29 12.43 -28.66
N HIS A 127 -11.09 12.33 -27.60
CA HIS A 127 -10.83 11.39 -26.50
C HIS A 127 -11.03 9.93 -26.96
N THR A 128 -12.03 9.63 -27.80
CA THR A 128 -12.23 8.28 -28.33
C THR A 128 -11.22 7.90 -29.42
N GLU A 129 -10.84 8.81 -30.31
CA GLU A 129 -9.88 8.54 -31.41
C GLU A 129 -8.42 8.46 -30.92
N SER A 130 -8.19 8.84 -29.66
CA SER A 130 -6.88 8.86 -29.03
C SER A 130 -6.41 7.46 -28.62
N HIS A 131 -5.10 7.23 -28.77
CA HIS A 131 -4.41 6.09 -28.16
C HIS A 131 -3.75 6.53 -26.86
N TYR A 132 -4.20 5.94 -25.76
CA TYR A 132 -3.62 6.17 -24.45
C TYR A 132 -2.69 5.03 -24.06
N GLN A 133 -1.71 5.34 -23.23
CA GLN A 133 -0.85 4.37 -22.57
C GLN A 133 -0.84 4.63 -21.07
N VAL A 134 -0.84 3.56 -20.29
CA VAL A 134 -0.67 3.65 -18.84
C VAL A 134 0.78 4.01 -18.53
N ALA A 135 1.00 5.24 -18.08
CA ALA A 135 2.31 5.72 -17.68
C ALA A 135 2.75 5.08 -16.36
N PHE A 136 1.91 5.21 -15.34
CA PHE A 136 2.15 4.64 -14.02
C PHE A 136 0.83 4.46 -13.27
N CYS A 137 0.86 3.66 -12.21
CA CYS A 137 -0.27 3.48 -11.30
C CYS A 137 0.11 4.03 -9.92
N GLY A 138 -0.87 4.58 -9.21
CA GLY A 138 -0.63 5.28 -7.96
C GLY A 138 -1.90 5.98 -7.49
N PHE A 139 -1.80 6.85 -6.49
CA PHE A 139 -2.91 7.57 -5.85
C PHE A 139 -3.92 6.68 -5.09
N ALA A 140 -4.45 5.65 -5.72
CA ALA A 140 -5.36 4.66 -5.16
C ALA A 140 -5.18 3.30 -5.86
N PRO A 141 -5.66 2.19 -5.26
CA PRO A 141 -5.58 0.87 -5.87
C PRO A 141 -6.27 0.83 -7.24
N GLY A 142 -5.53 0.50 -8.28
CA GLY A 142 -6.01 0.42 -9.66
C GLY A 142 -6.21 1.77 -10.36
N PHE A 143 -5.86 2.90 -9.75
CA PHE A 143 -5.84 4.18 -10.45
C PHE A 143 -4.60 4.25 -11.34
N ALA A 144 -4.83 4.44 -12.64
CA ALA A 144 -3.81 4.49 -13.67
C ALA A 144 -3.76 5.90 -14.29
N TYR A 145 -2.56 6.47 -14.36
CA TYR A 145 -2.30 7.72 -15.06
C TYR A 145 -2.06 7.41 -16.53
N LEU A 146 -3.00 7.83 -17.36
CA LEU A 146 -2.96 7.64 -18.80
C LEU A 146 -2.27 8.83 -19.44
N THR A 147 -1.29 8.55 -20.29
CA THR A 147 -0.61 9.55 -21.12
C THR A 147 -0.83 9.23 -22.59
N GLY A 148 -0.37 10.13 -23.46
CA GLY A 148 -0.71 10.11 -24.88
C GLY A 148 -2.05 10.76 -25.13
N GLY A 149 -2.74 10.27 -26.16
CA GLY A 149 -3.91 10.92 -26.73
C GLY A 149 -3.63 12.24 -27.44
N ASP A 150 -4.71 12.98 -27.71
CA ASP A 150 -4.63 14.24 -28.46
C ASP A 150 -3.86 15.31 -27.66
N PRO A 151 -2.83 15.95 -28.25
CA PRO A 151 -2.04 16.99 -27.59
C PRO A 151 -2.84 18.18 -27.06
N VAL A 152 -4.09 18.37 -27.52
CA VAL A 152 -5.00 19.39 -26.99
C VAL A 152 -5.33 19.15 -25.52
N PHE A 153 -5.29 17.90 -25.03
CA PHE A 153 -5.62 17.56 -23.66
C PHE A 153 -4.49 17.94 -22.69
N ASN A 154 -4.47 19.23 -22.35
CA ASN A 154 -3.67 19.79 -21.28
C ASN A 154 -4.55 20.71 -20.42
N VAL A 155 -5.41 20.12 -19.59
CA VAL A 155 -6.45 20.85 -18.83
C VAL A 155 -6.06 21.04 -17.37
N PRO A 156 -6.17 22.24 -16.77
CA PRO A 156 -5.84 22.41 -15.37
C PRO A 156 -6.82 21.63 -14.47
N ARG A 157 -6.33 21.23 -13.30
CA ARG A 157 -7.19 20.76 -12.21
C ARG A 157 -8.14 21.89 -11.78
N ARG A 158 -9.28 21.54 -11.20
CA ARG A 158 -10.16 22.47 -10.51
C ARG A 158 -9.41 23.17 -9.39
N ALA A 159 -9.65 24.48 -9.24
CA ALA A 159 -9.05 25.30 -8.19
C ALA A 159 -9.45 24.82 -6.78
N SER A 160 -10.64 24.24 -6.63
CA SER A 160 -11.08 23.59 -5.39
C SER A 160 -11.44 22.13 -5.69
N PRO A 161 -10.78 21.16 -5.04
CA PRO A 161 -11.06 19.75 -5.25
C PRO A 161 -12.44 19.37 -4.70
N ARG A 162 -13.10 18.40 -5.34
CA ARG A 162 -14.31 17.77 -4.83
C ARG A 162 -13.99 16.97 -3.58
N LYS A 163 -14.93 16.96 -2.63
CA LYS A 163 -14.84 16.11 -1.44
C LYS A 163 -14.94 14.62 -1.79
N SER A 164 -15.67 14.29 -2.85
CA SER A 164 -15.84 12.93 -3.35
C SER A 164 -16.11 12.95 -4.85
N ILE A 165 -15.34 12.15 -5.59
CA ILE A 165 -15.56 11.80 -6.99
C ILE A 165 -16.04 10.34 -7.01
N PRO A 166 -17.15 10.01 -7.71
CA PRO A 166 -17.64 8.63 -7.79
C PRO A 166 -16.64 7.67 -8.44
N ALA A 167 -16.70 6.39 -8.04
CA ALA A 167 -16.00 5.32 -8.76
C ALA A 167 -16.49 5.23 -10.22
N GLY A 168 -15.60 4.86 -11.12
CA GLY A 168 -15.87 4.80 -12.57
C GLY A 168 -15.80 6.15 -13.27
N SER A 169 -15.58 7.27 -12.56
CA SER A 169 -15.46 8.58 -13.21
C SER A 169 -14.22 8.64 -14.11
N VAL A 170 -14.42 9.03 -15.37
CA VAL A 170 -13.35 9.27 -16.36
C VAL A 170 -12.99 10.74 -16.33
N ALA A 171 -11.71 11.05 -16.17
CA ALA A 171 -11.27 12.41 -15.89
C ALA A 171 -9.96 12.79 -16.56
N LEU A 172 -9.76 14.10 -16.75
CA LEU A 172 -8.56 14.71 -17.31
C LEU A 172 -7.94 15.72 -16.33
N ALA A 173 -6.61 15.76 -16.24
CA ALA A 173 -5.85 16.80 -15.55
C ALA A 173 -4.39 16.87 -16.02
N GLY A 174 -3.90 18.08 -16.26
CA GLY A 174 -2.68 18.32 -17.00
C GLY A 174 -2.71 17.54 -18.30
N LYS A 175 -1.60 16.85 -18.61
CA LYS A 175 -1.44 15.96 -19.76
C LYS A 175 -1.91 14.51 -19.50
N PHE A 176 -2.65 14.28 -18.42
CA PHE A 176 -3.06 12.93 -18.02
C PHE A 176 -4.57 12.75 -18.12
N GLY A 177 -4.95 11.54 -18.52
CA GLY A 177 -6.29 10.98 -18.31
C GLY A 177 -6.26 9.90 -17.23
N GLY A 178 -7.43 9.50 -16.73
CA GLY A 178 -7.53 8.48 -15.69
C GLY A 178 -8.96 8.09 -15.40
N VAL A 179 -9.12 6.95 -14.74
CA VAL A 179 -10.42 6.45 -14.27
C VAL A 179 -10.35 6.21 -12.77
N TYR A 180 -11.25 6.82 -12.02
CA TYR A 180 -11.30 6.67 -10.57
C TYR A 180 -11.78 5.27 -10.17
N PRO A 181 -10.98 4.45 -9.48
CA PRO A 181 -11.35 3.06 -9.15
C PRO A 181 -12.36 2.98 -8.01
N GLN A 182 -12.37 3.99 -7.13
CA GLN A 182 -13.17 4.05 -5.91
C GLN A 182 -13.54 5.51 -5.60
N PRO A 183 -14.54 5.75 -4.72
CA PRO A 183 -14.88 7.10 -4.30
C PRO A 183 -13.71 7.77 -3.58
N SER A 184 -13.24 8.91 -4.09
CA SER A 184 -12.10 9.63 -3.50
C SER A 184 -12.21 11.13 -3.71
N PRO A 185 -11.65 11.98 -2.84
CA PRO A 185 -11.51 13.40 -3.13
C PRO A 185 -10.60 13.62 -4.35
N GLY A 186 -10.85 14.68 -5.12
CA GLY A 186 -10.00 14.99 -6.27
C GLY A 186 -10.42 16.25 -7.02
N GLY A 187 -9.48 16.82 -7.77
CA GLY A 187 -9.67 18.04 -8.54
C GLY A 187 -9.62 17.83 -10.05
N TRP A 188 -9.66 16.60 -10.55
CA TRP A 188 -9.61 16.37 -12.00
C TRP A 188 -10.96 16.70 -12.64
N GLN A 189 -10.91 17.09 -13.91
CA GLN A 189 -12.10 17.46 -14.68
C GLN A 189 -12.79 16.19 -15.18
N LEU A 190 -14.03 15.96 -14.77
CA LEU A 190 -14.82 14.76 -15.08
C LEU A 190 -15.49 14.89 -16.45
N ILE A 191 -15.13 14.03 -17.39
CA ILE A 191 -15.64 14.06 -18.78
C ILE A 191 -16.64 12.93 -19.08
N GLY A 192 -16.72 11.91 -18.23
CA GLY A 192 -17.66 10.81 -18.39
C GLY A 192 -17.56 9.79 -17.26
N ARG A 193 -18.19 8.64 -17.44
CA ARG A 193 -18.15 7.52 -16.50
C ARG A 193 -18.15 6.17 -17.19
N THR A 194 -17.67 5.15 -16.48
CA THR A 194 -17.69 3.74 -16.90
C THR A 194 -18.15 2.85 -15.75
N ASP A 195 -18.84 1.76 -16.06
CA ASP A 195 -19.20 0.71 -15.09
C ASP A 195 -18.07 -0.33 -14.93
N VAL A 196 -16.99 -0.24 -15.72
CA VAL A 196 -15.87 -1.16 -15.62
C VAL A 196 -15.10 -0.93 -14.32
N LYS A 197 -14.96 -2.00 -13.52
CA LYS A 197 -14.17 -1.97 -12.28
C LYS A 197 -12.67 -1.91 -12.59
N MET A 198 -12.04 -0.77 -12.30
CA MET A 198 -10.60 -0.58 -12.44
C MET A 198 -9.79 -1.42 -11.44
N PHE A 199 -10.37 -1.76 -10.29
CA PHE A 199 -9.79 -2.65 -9.29
C PHE A 199 -10.84 -3.68 -8.84
N ASP A 200 -10.52 -4.97 -8.93
CA ASP A 200 -11.41 -6.07 -8.57
C ASP A 200 -10.61 -7.23 -7.97
N LEU A 201 -10.95 -7.67 -6.76
CA LEU A 201 -10.21 -8.73 -6.07
C LEU A 201 -10.45 -10.12 -6.67
N ASP A 202 -11.55 -10.29 -7.42
CA ASP A 202 -11.87 -11.54 -8.11
C ASP A 202 -11.08 -11.68 -9.43
N ARG A 203 -10.27 -10.68 -9.79
CA ARG A 203 -9.42 -10.66 -10.97
C ARG A 203 -7.95 -10.87 -10.59
N ASP A 204 -7.20 -11.64 -11.39
CA ASP A 204 -5.74 -11.76 -11.27
C ASP A 204 -5.04 -11.23 -12.53
N PRO A 205 -4.31 -10.09 -12.46
CA PRO A 205 -4.14 -9.20 -11.30
C PRO A 205 -5.42 -8.42 -10.94
N PRO A 206 -5.56 -7.93 -9.69
CA PRO A 206 -6.72 -7.12 -9.30
C PRO A 206 -6.85 -5.81 -10.07
N SER A 207 -5.74 -5.14 -10.38
CA SER A 207 -5.75 -3.95 -11.22
C SER A 207 -6.03 -4.29 -12.69
N LEU A 208 -7.00 -3.62 -13.31
CA LEU A 208 -7.34 -3.82 -14.73
C LEU A 208 -6.16 -3.42 -15.63
N LEU A 209 -5.57 -2.28 -15.27
CA LEU A 209 -4.53 -1.57 -15.98
C LEU A 209 -3.20 -1.73 -15.26
N LYS A 210 -2.14 -1.96 -16.03
CA LYS A 210 -0.75 -2.00 -15.55
C LYS A 210 0.09 -0.99 -16.32
N PRO A 211 1.18 -0.46 -15.71
CA PRO A 211 2.16 0.35 -16.44
C PRO A 211 2.58 -0.32 -17.75
N GLY A 212 2.51 0.44 -18.85
CA GLY A 212 2.79 -0.03 -20.20
C GLY A 212 1.57 -0.50 -21.02
N ASP A 213 0.43 -0.82 -20.40
CA ASP A 213 -0.81 -1.18 -21.13
C ASP A 213 -1.30 -0.03 -22.01
N ARG A 214 -2.00 -0.35 -23.09
CA ARG A 214 -2.68 0.61 -23.97
C ARG A 214 -4.15 0.69 -23.63
N VAL A 215 -4.72 1.88 -23.67
CA VAL A 215 -6.14 2.12 -23.38
C VAL A 215 -6.80 2.80 -24.56
N HIS A 216 -7.98 2.31 -24.91
CA HIS A 216 -8.86 2.92 -25.91
C HIS A 216 -10.24 3.11 -25.30
N PHE A 217 -10.78 4.32 -25.40
CA PHE A 217 -12.10 4.63 -24.86
C PHE A 217 -13.16 4.53 -25.94
N VAL A 218 -14.25 3.84 -25.65
CA VAL A 218 -15.36 3.62 -26.58
C VAL A 218 -16.59 4.38 -26.10
N ASP A 219 -17.11 5.30 -26.91
CA ASP A 219 -18.35 6.02 -26.59
C ASP A 219 -19.56 5.07 -26.68
N VAL A 220 -20.21 4.82 -25.55
CA VAL A 220 -21.44 4.03 -25.44
C VAL A 220 -22.64 4.88 -25.01
N THR A 221 -22.54 6.21 -25.10
CA THR A 221 -23.58 7.14 -24.61
C THR A 221 -24.93 6.87 -25.27
N LYS A 222 -24.94 6.56 -26.57
CA LYS A 222 -26.16 6.22 -27.32
C LYS A 222 -26.74 4.87 -26.86
N ASP A 223 -25.92 3.87 -26.63
CA ASP A 223 -26.35 2.52 -26.25
C ASP A 223 -26.87 2.45 -24.80
N TYR A 224 -26.33 3.29 -23.93
CA TYR A 224 -26.72 3.37 -22.52
C TYR A 224 -28.11 4.01 -22.34
N SER A 225 -28.47 4.98 -23.19
CA SER A 225 -29.80 5.61 -23.19
C SER A 225 -30.94 4.63 -23.52
N ALA A 226 -30.62 3.55 -24.25
CA ALA A 226 -31.56 2.46 -24.58
C ALA A 226 -31.71 1.40 -23.47
N HIS A 227 -30.75 1.30 -22.53
CA HIS A 227 -30.66 0.22 -21.54
C HIS A 227 -31.11 0.58 -20.11
N SER A 228 -31.70 1.78 -19.90
CA SER A 228 -32.27 2.16 -18.58
C SER A 228 -33.52 1.35 -18.16
N LYS A 229 -33.88 0.29 -18.91
CA LYS A 229 -34.87 -0.72 -18.51
C LYS A 229 -34.30 -2.14 -18.67
N GLY A 230 -33.61 -2.63 -17.65
CA GLY A 230 -33.39 -4.07 -17.45
C GLY A 230 -31.93 -4.50 -17.33
N THR A 231 -31.59 -5.04 -16.17
CA THR A 231 -30.31 -5.68 -15.82
C THR A 231 -29.96 -6.84 -16.77
N THR A 232 -28.82 -6.80 -17.48
CA THR A 232 -27.95 -7.99 -17.65
C THR A 232 -26.54 -7.64 -18.14
N SER A 233 -25.58 -8.49 -17.74
CA SER A 233 -24.13 -8.42 -17.95
C SER A 233 -23.70 -8.46 -19.42
N LEU A 234 -22.81 -7.55 -19.83
CA LEU A 234 -22.07 -7.65 -21.09
C LEU A 234 -20.81 -8.51 -20.89
N SER A 235 -20.78 -9.69 -21.53
CA SER A 235 -19.60 -10.55 -21.65
C SER A 235 -18.69 -10.06 -22.77
N LEU A 236 -17.41 -9.85 -22.46
CA LEU A 236 -16.37 -9.56 -23.45
C LEU A 236 -16.07 -10.83 -24.29
N SER A 237 -16.17 -10.70 -25.61
CA SER A 237 -15.86 -11.73 -26.60
C SER A 237 -14.36 -12.04 -26.65
N ARG A 238 -14.00 -13.32 -26.49
CA ARG A 238 -12.69 -13.86 -26.82
C ARG A 238 -12.57 -14.01 -28.35
N ASN A 239 -11.54 -13.41 -28.94
CA ASN A 239 -11.10 -13.75 -30.28
C ASN A 239 -9.99 -14.81 -30.19
N ASP A 240 -10.31 -16.03 -30.62
CA ASP A 240 -9.35 -17.08 -30.97
C ASP A 240 -9.52 -17.43 -32.46
N GLU A 241 -8.48 -17.23 -33.26
CA GLU A 241 -8.20 -17.94 -34.52
C GLU A 241 -6.80 -18.56 -34.35
N ALA A 242 -6.44 -19.79 -34.76
CA ALA A 242 -7.07 -20.80 -35.60
C ALA A 242 -6.45 -22.18 -35.30
N GLY A 243 -7.15 -23.27 -35.64
CA GLY A 243 -6.55 -24.62 -35.59
C GLY A 243 -7.48 -25.83 -35.77
N LEU A 244 -8.13 -25.92 -36.93
CA LEU A 244 -8.59 -27.12 -37.66
C LEU A 244 -9.00 -28.43 -36.92
N ALA A 245 -10.25 -28.81 -37.21
CA ALA A 245 -10.73 -30.15 -37.62
C ALA A 245 -11.12 -31.18 -36.55
N LYS A 246 -12.44 -31.38 -36.35
CA LYS A 246 -13.24 -32.47 -36.97
C LYS A 246 -14.66 -32.53 -36.37
N THR A 247 -15.63 -32.62 -37.28
CA THR A 247 -17.03 -33.09 -37.17
C THR A 247 -17.17 -34.33 -36.26
N CYS A 248 -18.27 -34.66 -35.57
CA CYS A 248 -19.70 -34.61 -35.93
C CYS A 248 -20.56 -34.97 -34.69
N ASP A 249 -21.82 -34.53 -34.67
CA ASP A 249 -23.04 -35.18 -34.10
C ASP A 249 -23.02 -35.72 -32.65
N LYS A 250 -24.04 -35.65 -31.81
CA LYS A 250 -25.44 -35.17 -31.78
C LYS A 250 -25.97 -35.63 -30.40
N THR A 251 -26.88 -34.88 -29.76
CA THR A 251 -27.96 -35.34 -28.84
C THR A 251 -27.56 -36.21 -27.62
N GLU A 252 -28.16 -36.17 -26.44
CA GLU A 252 -29.38 -35.59 -25.89
C GLU A 252 -29.27 -35.72 -24.36
N ALA A 253 -29.99 -34.87 -23.64
CA ALA A 253 -30.16 -34.93 -22.20
C ALA A 253 -31.08 -36.08 -21.78
N THR A 254 -30.83 -36.73 -20.64
CA THR A 254 -31.90 -37.07 -19.68
C THR A 254 -31.34 -37.38 -18.28
N GLU A 255 -31.87 -36.68 -17.28
CA GLU A 255 -31.90 -37.13 -15.89
C GLU A 255 -32.78 -38.39 -15.76
N ILE A 256 -32.53 -39.25 -14.75
CA ILE A 256 -33.53 -39.78 -13.81
C ILE A 256 -32.90 -40.84 -12.86
N ARG A 257 -32.97 -40.50 -11.56
CA ARG A 257 -33.29 -41.29 -10.35
C ARG A 257 -32.56 -42.60 -9.98
N LYS A 258 -32.09 -42.55 -8.72
CA LYS A 258 -31.93 -43.62 -7.70
C LYS A 258 -32.82 -44.87 -7.89
N ALA A 259 -32.21 -46.05 -7.72
CA ALA A 259 -32.71 -47.09 -6.80
C ALA A 259 -31.62 -48.13 -6.43
N THR A 260 -31.61 -48.42 -5.14
CA THR A 260 -31.03 -49.50 -4.33
C THR A 260 -31.01 -50.93 -4.90
N GLY A 261 -29.99 -51.72 -4.52
CA GLY A 261 -30.21 -53.12 -4.07
C GLY A 261 -29.24 -54.25 -4.45
N ILE A 262 -28.26 -54.53 -3.56
CA ILE A 262 -27.82 -55.85 -3.04
C ILE A 262 -27.14 -56.90 -3.97
N GLY A 263 -25.90 -57.31 -3.61
CA GLY A 263 -25.30 -58.60 -3.99
C GLY A 263 -23.80 -58.76 -3.65
N LYS A 264 -23.48 -59.59 -2.64
CA LYS A 264 -22.19 -59.97 -2.00
C LYS A 264 -21.09 -60.44 -3.01
N THR A 265 -19.77 -60.40 -2.73
CA THR A 265 -19.00 -61.24 -1.76
C THR A 265 -17.52 -60.82 -1.60
N GLY A 266 -16.94 -61.02 -0.40
CA GLY A 266 -15.49 -61.22 -0.13
C GLY A 266 -14.77 -60.07 0.59
N SER A 267 -14.84 -59.95 1.92
CA SER A 267 -13.95 -60.55 2.95
C SER A 267 -12.46 -60.25 2.76
N HIS A 268 -11.94 -59.24 3.46
CA HIS A 268 -10.68 -59.34 4.21
C HIS A 268 -10.69 -58.30 5.34
N ASP A 269 -10.60 -58.80 6.56
CA ASP A 269 -10.44 -58.05 7.80
C ASP A 269 -9.11 -57.29 7.81
N ASN A 270 -9.16 -56.00 8.13
CA ASN A 270 -8.04 -55.37 8.82
C ASN A 270 -8.58 -54.27 9.75
N ALA A 271 -8.36 -54.48 11.04
CA ALA A 271 -8.76 -53.58 12.11
C ALA A 271 -7.95 -52.28 12.03
N GLY A 272 -8.55 -51.24 11.46
CA GLY A 272 -8.11 -49.85 11.58
C GLY A 272 -9.11 -49.08 12.42
N ILE A 273 -8.68 -48.60 13.58
CA ILE A 273 -9.46 -47.71 14.44
C ILE A 273 -9.76 -46.44 13.62
N SER A 274 -11.00 -46.30 13.17
CA SER A 274 -11.50 -45.09 12.53
C SER A 274 -11.72 -44.01 13.59
N VAL A 275 -10.84 -43.01 13.60
CA VAL A 275 -11.09 -41.76 14.32
C VAL A 275 -12.29 -41.08 13.65
N PRO A 276 -13.34 -40.65 14.37
CA PRO A 276 -14.42 -39.91 13.76
C PRO A 276 -13.87 -38.57 13.27
N GLU A 277 -13.99 -38.30 11.96
CA GLU A 277 -13.96 -36.93 11.45
C GLU A 277 -15.18 -36.19 12.02
N THR A 278 -15.00 -35.60 13.20
CA THR A 278 -15.92 -34.61 13.72
C THR A 278 -15.76 -33.38 12.83
N SER A 279 -16.71 -33.20 11.93
CA SER A 279 -16.94 -31.93 11.24
C SER A 279 -17.28 -30.89 12.30
N LEU A 280 -16.25 -30.18 12.77
CA LEU A 280 -16.38 -29.10 13.75
C LEU A 280 -17.28 -28.01 13.16
N THR A 281 -18.26 -27.60 13.95
CA THR A 281 -19.11 -26.46 13.61
C THR A 281 -18.26 -25.18 13.64
N PRO A 282 -18.54 -24.16 12.81
CA PRO A 282 -17.74 -22.93 12.77
C PRO A 282 -17.64 -22.17 14.11
N GLU A 283 -18.47 -22.50 15.10
CA GLU A 283 -18.45 -21.87 16.42
C GLU A 283 -17.40 -22.45 17.37
N GLU A 284 -16.87 -23.66 17.11
CA GLU A 284 -15.92 -24.36 17.98
C GLU A 284 -14.47 -23.83 17.88
N ASP A 285 -14.14 -22.98 16.91
CA ASP A 285 -12.79 -22.41 16.75
C ASP A 285 -12.64 -20.98 17.33
N ALA A 286 -13.72 -20.41 17.88
CA ALA A 286 -13.68 -19.05 18.40
C ALA A 286 -12.96 -19.02 19.76
N VAL A 287 -11.84 -18.30 19.83
CA VAL A 287 -11.01 -18.19 21.04
C VAL A 287 -11.34 -16.97 21.89
N PHE A 288 -11.73 -15.86 21.25
CA PHE A 288 -12.11 -14.63 21.94
C PHE A 288 -13.37 -14.00 21.35
N LYS A 289 -14.11 -13.29 22.18
CA LYS A 289 -15.14 -12.33 21.75
C LYS A 289 -14.71 -10.92 22.16
N LEU A 290 -14.68 -9.99 21.22
CA LEU A 290 -14.45 -8.57 21.52
C LEU A 290 -15.73 -8.00 22.15
N VAL A 291 -15.66 -7.60 23.42
CA VAL A 291 -16.83 -7.13 24.19
C VAL A 291 -17.04 -5.64 23.98
N THR A 292 -15.97 -4.85 24.10
CA THR A 292 -15.96 -3.41 23.85
C THR A 292 -14.62 -3.00 23.26
N THR A 293 -14.61 -1.96 22.44
CA THR A 293 -13.38 -1.29 22.01
C THR A 293 -13.67 0.18 21.73
N LEU A 294 -12.71 1.06 22.03
CA LEU A 294 -12.82 2.48 21.70
C LEU A 294 -12.66 2.73 20.20
N MET A 295 -11.67 2.08 19.58
CA MET A 295 -11.37 2.14 18.16
C MET A 295 -11.45 0.74 17.55
N PRO A 296 -11.80 0.58 16.27
CA PRO A 296 -11.75 -0.73 15.62
C PRO A 296 -10.36 -1.37 15.74
N VAL A 297 -10.32 -2.67 16.06
CA VAL A 297 -9.07 -3.44 16.20
C VAL A 297 -8.74 -4.05 14.84
N THR A 298 -7.51 -3.89 14.35
CA THR A 298 -7.16 -4.35 13.00
C THR A 298 -6.20 -5.53 13.03
N PHE A 299 -6.39 -6.50 12.14
CA PHE A 299 -5.35 -7.48 11.84
C PHE A 299 -4.19 -6.80 11.11
N GLN A 300 -2.98 -7.12 11.53
CA GLN A 300 -1.76 -6.61 10.93
C GLN A 300 -0.68 -7.70 10.89
N ASP A 301 -0.01 -7.83 9.75
CA ASP A 301 1.22 -8.62 9.62
C ASP A 301 2.38 -7.71 9.18
N ARG A 302 3.38 -8.27 8.48
CA ARG A 302 4.48 -7.47 7.90
C ARG A 302 4.04 -6.48 6.84
N GLY A 303 2.83 -6.63 6.32
CA GLY A 303 2.25 -5.85 5.25
C GLY A 303 2.28 -6.57 3.90
N ARG A 304 1.52 -6.00 2.99
CA ARG A 304 1.31 -6.37 1.60
C ARG A 304 2.45 -5.86 0.71
N LEU A 305 3.60 -6.51 0.80
CA LEU A 305 4.80 -6.10 0.06
C LEU A 305 4.65 -6.33 -1.46
N PHE A 306 5.39 -5.54 -2.25
CA PHE A 306 5.50 -5.67 -3.71
C PHE A 306 4.19 -5.43 -4.50
N GLN A 307 3.26 -4.64 -3.96
CA GLN A 307 1.99 -4.29 -4.61
C GLN A 307 1.90 -2.82 -5.09
N SER A 308 2.97 -2.03 -4.97
CA SER A 308 2.97 -0.60 -5.33
C SER A 308 2.67 -0.32 -6.80
N SER A 309 3.00 -1.26 -7.71
CA SER A 309 2.64 -1.18 -9.13
C SER A 309 1.14 -1.19 -9.40
N GLN A 310 0.33 -1.54 -8.40
CA GLN A 310 -1.14 -1.45 -8.42
C GLN A 310 -1.65 -0.24 -7.63
N GLY A 311 -0.78 0.65 -7.17
CA GLY A 311 -1.14 1.79 -6.31
C GLY A 311 -1.40 1.42 -4.84
N LEU A 312 -0.99 0.22 -4.41
CA LEU A 312 -1.21 -0.27 -3.05
C LEU A 312 -0.03 0.02 -2.13
N SER A 313 -0.34 0.60 -0.97
CA SER A 313 0.59 0.72 0.14
C SER A 313 0.87 -0.66 0.76
N PRO A 314 2.00 -0.85 1.45
CA PRO A 314 2.25 -2.10 2.14
C PRO A 314 1.31 -2.31 3.32
N SER A 315 0.76 -1.26 3.95
CA SER A 315 0.15 -1.39 5.27
C SER A 315 1.06 -2.16 6.23
N GLY A 316 0.54 -3.01 7.12
CA GLY A 316 1.34 -3.73 8.11
C GLY A 316 1.27 -3.10 9.49
N ALA A 317 1.74 -3.83 10.51
CA ALA A 317 1.91 -3.25 11.84
C ALA A 317 2.82 -2.02 11.74
N LEU A 318 2.43 -0.93 12.39
CA LEU A 318 3.16 0.33 12.30
C LEU A 318 4.48 0.30 13.09
N ASP A 319 4.50 -0.44 14.19
CA ASP A 319 5.68 -0.79 14.98
C ASP A 319 5.97 -2.28 14.75
N GLN A 320 6.87 -2.56 13.81
CA GLN A 320 7.20 -3.90 13.36
C GLN A 320 7.96 -4.70 14.41
N LYS A 321 8.77 -4.02 15.23
CA LYS A 321 9.51 -4.65 16.34
C LYS A 321 8.56 -5.13 17.42
N ALA A 322 7.58 -4.30 17.81
CA ALA A 322 6.57 -4.70 18.79
C ALA A 322 5.74 -5.90 18.30
N MET A 323 5.27 -5.88 17.06
CA MET A 323 4.59 -7.03 16.44
C MET A 323 5.45 -8.31 16.51
N ALA A 324 6.70 -8.23 16.05
CA ALA A 324 7.59 -9.39 16.05
C ALA A 324 7.84 -9.92 17.48
N ASN A 325 7.95 -9.02 18.47
CA ASN A 325 8.13 -9.40 19.87
C ASN A 325 6.87 -10.06 20.45
N ALA A 326 5.66 -9.61 20.12
CA ALA A 326 4.42 -10.26 20.55
C ALA A 326 4.40 -11.72 20.08
N ASN A 327 4.69 -11.95 18.80
CA ASN A 327 4.77 -13.30 18.23
C ASN A 327 5.83 -14.16 18.91
N ARG A 328 7.03 -13.61 19.16
CA ARG A 328 8.11 -14.34 19.84
C ARG A 328 7.73 -14.79 21.25
N LEU A 329 7.03 -13.96 22.02
CA LEU A 329 6.61 -14.29 23.39
C LEU A 329 5.71 -15.53 23.44
N VAL A 330 4.80 -15.64 22.47
CA VAL A 330 3.87 -16.78 22.38
C VAL A 330 4.43 -17.96 21.57
N GLY A 331 5.67 -17.86 21.06
CA GLY A 331 6.33 -18.90 20.29
C GLY A 331 5.88 -19.01 18.83
N ASN A 332 5.29 -17.97 18.25
CA ASN A 332 4.93 -17.91 16.83
C ASN A 332 6.14 -17.49 15.96
N PRO A 333 6.12 -17.79 14.64
CA PRO A 333 6.94 -17.08 13.67
C PRO A 333 6.75 -15.56 13.78
N ARG A 334 7.84 -14.79 13.62
CA ARG A 334 7.86 -13.33 13.84
C ARG A 334 6.85 -12.54 13.00
N GLU A 335 6.48 -13.10 11.85
CA GLU A 335 5.68 -12.47 10.81
C GLU A 335 4.20 -12.84 10.88
N GLN A 336 3.82 -13.69 11.84
CA GLN A 336 2.43 -14.09 12.03
C GLN A 336 1.53 -12.86 12.25
N PRO A 337 0.28 -12.86 11.73
CA PRO A 337 -0.65 -11.78 11.98
C PRO A 337 -0.88 -11.55 13.47
N VAL A 338 -1.02 -10.29 13.85
CA VAL A 338 -1.36 -9.84 15.21
C VAL A 338 -2.61 -8.96 15.16
N LEU A 339 -3.24 -8.75 16.33
CA LEU A 339 -4.22 -7.69 16.50
C LEU A 339 -3.50 -6.40 16.92
N GLU A 340 -3.71 -5.31 16.19
CA GLU A 340 -3.24 -3.96 16.53
C GLU A 340 -4.37 -3.19 17.23
N PHE A 341 -4.13 -2.76 18.47
CA PHE A 341 -5.01 -1.93 19.28
C PHE A 341 -4.50 -0.49 19.26
N THR A 342 -5.35 0.44 18.82
CA THR A 342 -5.05 1.87 18.85
C THR A 342 -5.62 2.50 20.11
N TYR A 343 -4.75 3.06 20.96
CA TYR A 343 -5.13 3.77 22.20
C TYR A 343 -5.83 2.92 23.28
N GLY A 344 -5.60 1.60 23.28
CA GLY A 344 -6.08 0.67 24.31
C GLY A 344 -7.61 0.66 24.46
N ASN A 345 -8.10 0.68 25.70
CA ASN A 345 -9.54 0.76 26.04
C ASN A 345 -10.40 -0.32 25.34
N ALA A 346 -9.96 -1.57 25.44
CA ALA A 346 -10.65 -2.72 24.86
C ALA A 346 -10.93 -3.79 25.93
N ARG A 347 -11.98 -4.57 25.71
CA ARG A 347 -12.34 -5.72 26.55
C ARG A 347 -12.59 -6.93 25.68
N MET A 348 -12.00 -8.06 26.03
CA MET A 348 -12.19 -9.33 25.34
C MET A 348 -12.57 -10.41 26.33
N LYS A 349 -13.50 -11.27 25.95
CA LYS A 349 -13.84 -12.46 26.73
C LYS A 349 -13.20 -13.68 26.09
N ALA A 350 -12.47 -14.46 26.87
CA ALA A 350 -11.95 -15.74 26.47
C ALA A 350 -13.10 -16.76 26.36
N LEU A 351 -13.16 -17.42 25.22
CA LEU A 351 -14.10 -18.50 24.93
C LEU A 351 -13.42 -19.87 25.02
N GLN A 352 -12.09 -19.89 25.03
CA GLN A 352 -11.27 -21.09 25.16
C GLN A 352 -9.96 -20.76 25.89
N PRO A 353 -9.32 -21.76 26.54
CA PRO A 353 -7.99 -21.59 27.11
C PRO A 353 -6.96 -21.26 26.02
N SER A 354 -6.10 -20.28 26.27
CA SER A 354 -5.13 -19.81 25.27
C SER A 354 -3.91 -19.16 25.91
N VAL A 355 -2.86 -18.96 25.10
CA VAL A 355 -1.68 -18.18 25.48
C VAL A 355 -1.58 -16.97 24.56
N ILE A 356 -1.56 -15.78 25.14
CA ILE A 356 -1.44 -14.51 24.41
C ILE A 356 -0.25 -13.70 24.93
N ALA A 357 0.15 -12.68 24.19
CA ALA A 357 1.08 -11.66 24.69
C ALA A 357 0.72 -10.30 24.13
N PHE A 358 0.90 -9.26 24.94
CA PHE A 358 0.79 -7.87 24.52
C PHE A 358 2.16 -7.20 24.49
N THR A 359 2.44 -6.41 23.46
CA THR A 359 3.64 -5.56 23.33
C THR A 359 3.26 -4.17 22.80
N GLY A 360 4.25 -3.30 22.59
CA GLY A 360 4.03 -1.93 22.12
C GLY A 360 3.77 -0.97 23.28
N ALA A 361 2.74 -0.13 23.16
CA ALA A 361 2.40 0.88 24.16
C ALA A 361 2.20 0.27 25.56
N ASN A 362 2.72 0.97 26.58
CA ASN A 362 2.59 0.56 27.96
C ASN A 362 1.20 0.90 28.49
N LEU A 363 0.39 -0.12 28.78
CA LEU A 363 -0.97 0.04 29.27
C LEU A 363 -1.28 -0.98 30.36
N PRO A 364 -2.21 -0.69 31.29
CA PRO A 364 -2.69 -1.68 32.25
C PRO A 364 -3.38 -2.85 31.54
N ILE A 365 -2.91 -4.08 31.80
CA ILE A 365 -3.55 -5.31 31.33
C ILE A 365 -4.15 -5.99 32.56
N THR A 366 -5.47 -6.03 32.65
CA THR A 366 -6.18 -6.70 33.76
C THR A 366 -6.89 -7.92 33.25
N VAL A 367 -6.73 -9.06 33.90
CA VAL A 367 -7.52 -10.27 33.66
C VAL A 367 -8.42 -10.50 34.85
N LYS A 368 -9.73 -10.46 34.61
CA LYS A 368 -10.73 -10.87 35.59
C LYS A 368 -11.13 -12.30 35.27
N SER A 369 -10.79 -13.22 36.16
CA SER A 369 -11.07 -14.63 35.93
C SER A 369 -12.57 -14.94 36.01
N ALA A 370 -12.98 -16.09 35.47
CA ALA A 370 -14.35 -16.58 35.55
C ALA A 370 -14.89 -16.69 37.00
N ASN A 371 -14.02 -16.97 37.98
CA ASN A 371 -14.37 -17.02 39.41
C ASN A 371 -14.29 -15.66 40.14
N GLY A 372 -14.04 -14.56 39.40
CA GLY A 372 -14.05 -13.19 39.93
C GLY A 372 -12.75 -12.70 40.55
N ARG A 373 -11.65 -13.48 40.48
CA ARG A 373 -10.31 -12.99 40.85
C ARG A 373 -9.81 -11.99 39.81
N VAL A 374 -8.98 -11.05 40.25
CA VAL A 374 -8.43 -10.00 39.37
C VAL A 374 -6.90 -10.09 39.42
N PHE A 375 -6.31 -10.19 38.24
CA PHE A 375 -4.86 -10.21 38.05
C PHE A 375 -4.46 -9.01 37.19
N VAL A 376 -3.32 -8.41 37.51
CA VAL A 376 -2.74 -7.32 36.72
C VAL A 376 -1.42 -7.83 36.15
N PHE A 377 -1.26 -7.65 34.85
CA PHE A 377 -0.10 -8.11 34.10
C PHE A 377 0.63 -6.93 33.46
N GLU A 378 1.93 -7.13 33.27
CA GLU A 378 2.77 -6.24 32.48
C GLU A 378 2.81 -6.73 31.03
N LYS A 379 2.96 -5.80 30.09
CA LYS A 379 3.25 -6.16 28.70
C LYS A 379 4.62 -6.85 28.60
N ASN A 380 4.91 -7.39 27.42
CA ASN A 380 6.13 -8.13 27.11
C ASN A 380 6.31 -9.44 27.91
N THR A 381 5.23 -10.00 28.44
CA THR A 381 5.20 -11.34 29.06
C THR A 381 4.09 -12.18 28.41
N PRO A 382 4.23 -13.52 28.33
CA PRO A 382 3.16 -14.39 27.88
C PRO A 382 2.13 -14.57 29.01
N LEU A 383 0.85 -14.49 28.66
CA LEU A 383 -0.27 -14.65 29.57
C LEU A 383 -1.02 -15.94 29.23
N ALA A 384 -1.15 -16.83 30.22
CA ALA A 384 -2.09 -17.94 30.14
C ALA A 384 -3.48 -17.42 30.53
N ILE A 385 -4.46 -17.64 29.66
CA ILE A 385 -5.84 -17.20 29.81
C ILE A 385 -6.73 -18.43 29.83
N ASP A 386 -7.60 -18.52 30.83
CA ASP A 386 -8.57 -19.60 30.94
C ASP A 386 -9.90 -19.23 30.26
N GLU A 387 -10.69 -20.24 29.93
CA GLU A 387 -12.04 -20.03 29.41
C GLU A 387 -12.90 -19.22 30.39
N GLY A 388 -13.61 -18.22 29.86
CA GLY A 388 -14.50 -17.36 30.64
C GLY A 388 -13.83 -16.14 31.25
N ASP A 389 -12.50 -16.05 31.21
CA ASP A 389 -11.75 -14.88 31.65
C ASP A 389 -12.08 -13.64 30.80
N GLU A 390 -12.08 -12.47 31.45
CA GLU A 390 -12.23 -11.17 30.79
C GLU A 390 -10.89 -10.42 30.82
N ILE A 391 -10.34 -10.16 29.64
CA ILE A 391 -9.13 -9.36 29.43
C ILE A 391 -9.57 -7.91 29.23
N ILE A 392 -9.01 -7.00 30.01
CA ILE A 392 -9.33 -5.57 30.01
C ILE A 392 -8.04 -4.78 29.76
N LEU A 393 -7.99 -4.07 28.64
CA LEU A 393 -6.91 -3.15 28.29
C LEU A 393 -7.31 -1.74 28.72
N GLY A 394 -6.49 -1.13 29.58
CA GLY A 394 -6.64 0.26 29.98
C GLY A 394 -6.20 1.25 28.91
N ARG A 395 -6.19 2.53 29.28
CA ARG A 395 -5.54 3.58 28.49
C ARG A 395 -4.01 3.44 28.61
N PRO A 396 -3.25 3.62 27.53
CA PRO A 396 -1.78 3.67 27.60
C PRO A 396 -1.26 4.82 28.48
N PHE A 397 -0.25 4.53 29.29
CA PHE A 397 0.58 5.51 30.00
C PHE A 397 1.59 6.14 29.03
N THR A 398 2.37 5.30 28.34
CA THR A 398 3.34 5.69 27.33
C THR A 398 3.07 4.94 26.02
N GLY A 399 3.42 5.55 24.89
CA GLY A 399 3.15 5.00 23.57
C GLY A 399 1.70 5.16 23.11
N PHE A 400 1.37 4.59 21.96
CA PHE A 400 0.06 4.76 21.32
C PHE A 400 -0.57 3.45 20.79
N ARG A 401 0.24 2.50 20.31
CA ARG A 401 -0.23 1.27 19.67
C ARG A 401 0.27 0.03 20.41
N SER A 402 -0.64 -0.89 20.72
CA SER A 402 -0.32 -2.17 21.34
C SER A 402 -0.67 -3.32 20.40
N TYR A 403 0.08 -4.40 20.49
CA TYR A 403 -0.08 -5.57 19.62
C TYR A 403 -0.36 -6.81 20.45
N MET A 404 -1.37 -7.59 20.07
CA MET A 404 -1.67 -8.88 20.68
C MET A 404 -1.32 -10.01 19.71
N ALA A 405 -0.47 -10.92 20.15
CA ALA A 405 -0.27 -12.21 19.49
C ALA A 405 -1.03 -13.30 20.25
N LEU A 406 -1.53 -14.28 19.51
CA LEU A 406 -2.13 -15.51 20.01
C LEU A 406 -1.23 -16.68 19.63
N ARG A 407 -0.85 -17.53 20.59
CA ARG A 407 -0.11 -18.76 20.29
C ARG A 407 -0.91 -19.61 19.32
N GLY A 408 -0.30 -19.98 18.19
CA GLY A 408 -0.98 -20.70 17.10
C GLY A 408 -1.51 -19.80 15.99
N GLY A 409 -1.41 -18.47 16.13
CA GLY A 409 -1.82 -17.50 15.12
C GLY A 409 -3.33 -17.31 15.02
N PHE A 410 -3.74 -16.24 14.32
CA PHE A 410 -5.14 -15.95 14.07
C PHE A 410 -5.60 -16.56 12.75
N LYS A 411 -6.80 -17.15 12.73
CA LYS A 411 -7.44 -17.61 11.50
C LYS A 411 -8.01 -16.40 10.78
N VAL A 412 -7.27 -15.91 9.80
CA VAL A 412 -7.60 -14.73 9.00
C VAL A 412 -7.17 -14.94 7.57
N GLU A 413 -8.06 -14.68 6.62
CA GLU A 413 -7.79 -14.93 5.21
C GLU A 413 -6.94 -13.79 4.62
N PRO A 414 -5.77 -14.10 4.02
CA PRO A 414 -4.91 -13.06 3.46
C PRO A 414 -5.48 -12.50 2.16
N VAL A 415 -5.48 -11.18 2.03
CA VAL A 415 -5.87 -10.47 0.80
C VAL A 415 -4.62 -9.94 0.11
N LEU A 416 -4.34 -10.47 -1.08
CA LEU A 416 -3.09 -10.23 -1.82
C LEU A 416 -1.85 -10.62 -1.00
N LYS A 417 -1.89 -11.83 -0.43
CA LYS A 417 -0.81 -12.44 0.36
C LYS A 417 -0.49 -11.73 1.69
N SER A 418 -1.40 -10.91 2.21
CA SER A 418 -1.25 -10.26 3.52
C SER A 418 -2.57 -10.17 4.27
N ALA A 419 -2.53 -10.41 5.57
CA ALA A 419 -3.62 -10.25 6.52
C ALA A 419 -3.75 -8.81 7.07
N SER A 420 -2.98 -7.86 6.54
CA SER A 420 -3.06 -6.46 6.97
C SER A 420 -4.25 -5.71 6.39
N PHE A 421 -4.93 -4.98 7.27
CA PHE A 421 -5.92 -3.98 6.89
C PHE A 421 -5.27 -2.64 6.53
N ASP A 422 -5.45 -2.21 5.28
CA ASP A 422 -5.11 -0.89 4.75
C ASP A 422 -6.32 0.04 4.87
N SER A 423 -6.21 1.06 5.73
CA SER A 423 -7.28 2.02 5.99
C SER A 423 -7.51 3.04 4.88
N LEU A 424 -6.51 3.33 4.03
CA LEU A 424 -6.69 4.24 2.89
C LEU A 424 -7.47 3.54 1.77
N SER A 425 -7.10 2.29 1.51
CA SER A 425 -7.68 1.47 0.43
C SER A 425 -8.92 0.69 0.86
N ASN A 426 -9.23 0.69 2.17
CA ASN A 426 -10.21 -0.19 2.81
C ASN A 426 -10.04 -1.66 2.37
N LEU A 427 -8.79 -2.15 2.40
CA LEU A 427 -8.41 -3.44 1.85
C LEU A 427 -7.81 -4.36 2.91
N GLY A 428 -8.23 -5.62 2.92
CA GLY A 428 -7.77 -6.63 3.87
C GLY A 428 -8.91 -7.11 4.77
N PRO A 429 -8.58 -7.85 5.84
CA PRO A 429 -9.55 -8.30 6.82
C PRO A 429 -10.30 -7.11 7.43
N LYS A 430 -11.62 -7.27 7.65
CA LYS A 430 -12.43 -6.22 8.24
C LYS A 430 -11.91 -5.86 9.64
N PRO A 431 -11.83 -4.57 10.00
CA PRO A 431 -11.56 -4.16 11.38
C PRO A 431 -12.62 -4.73 12.32
N LEU A 432 -12.17 -5.28 13.44
CA LEU A 432 -13.02 -5.88 14.47
C LEU A 432 -13.68 -4.80 15.33
N VAL A 433 -14.96 -5.01 15.61
CA VAL A 433 -15.78 -4.17 16.49
C VAL A 433 -16.40 -4.98 17.63
N ALA A 434 -17.02 -4.28 18.59
CA ALA A 434 -17.71 -4.94 19.69
C ALA A 434 -18.75 -5.94 19.18
N GLY A 435 -18.70 -7.17 19.68
CA GLY A 435 -19.54 -8.29 19.27
C GLY A 435 -18.80 -9.34 18.43
N ASP A 436 -17.74 -8.97 17.73
CA ASP A 436 -17.01 -9.87 16.83
C ASP A 436 -16.28 -10.97 17.59
N LYS A 437 -16.17 -12.13 16.93
CA LYS A 437 -15.41 -13.30 17.41
C LYS A 437 -14.05 -13.34 16.69
N VAL A 438 -13.03 -13.79 17.41
CA VAL A 438 -11.69 -14.03 16.90
C VAL A 438 -11.40 -15.52 16.96
N PHE A 439 -10.77 -16.06 15.92
CA PHE A 439 -10.57 -17.49 15.71
C PHE A 439 -9.08 -17.83 15.69
N ILE A 440 -8.73 -19.03 16.17
CA ILE A 440 -7.36 -19.55 16.17
C ILE A 440 -7.07 -20.32 14.88
N ALA A 441 -5.86 -20.20 14.33
CA ALA A 441 -5.46 -20.91 13.11
C ALA A 441 -4.85 -22.29 13.38
N ASN A 442 -3.84 -22.35 14.26
CA ASN A 442 -3.01 -23.54 14.53
C ASN A 442 -2.33 -24.14 13.29
N ASP A 443 -2.02 -23.30 12.30
CA ASP A 443 -1.47 -23.72 11.00
C ASP A 443 0.06 -23.63 10.89
N SER A 444 0.73 -23.16 11.94
CA SER A 444 2.14 -22.78 11.92
C SER A 444 2.97 -23.50 12.98
N PRO A 445 4.25 -23.85 12.68
CA PRO A 445 5.11 -24.52 13.63
C PRO A 445 5.40 -23.60 14.82
N LEU A 446 5.19 -24.13 16.02
CA LEU A 446 5.40 -23.40 17.27
C LEU A 446 6.81 -23.60 17.80
N GLN A 447 7.37 -22.53 18.33
CA GLN A 447 8.59 -22.50 19.13
C GLN A 447 8.24 -22.47 20.63
N PRO A 448 9.22 -22.72 21.53
CA PRO A 448 9.06 -22.45 22.95
C PRO A 448 8.69 -20.98 23.20
N VAL A 449 7.88 -20.75 24.24
CA VAL A 449 7.51 -19.40 24.68
C VAL A 449 8.73 -18.69 25.29
N LEU A 450 8.79 -17.36 25.14
CA LEU A 450 9.76 -16.53 25.86
C LEU A 450 9.07 -15.95 27.09
N LEU A 451 9.70 -16.03 28.26
CA LEU A 451 9.08 -15.61 29.53
C LEU A 451 8.98 -14.09 29.67
N SER A 452 9.92 -13.35 29.10
CA SER A 452 9.89 -11.90 29.07
C SER A 452 10.75 -11.34 27.93
N LEU A 453 10.49 -10.08 27.58
CA LEU A 453 11.33 -9.26 26.71
C LEU A 453 11.44 -7.84 27.28
N ASP A 454 12.63 -7.26 27.18
CA ASP A 454 12.82 -5.85 27.50
C ASP A 454 12.31 -4.97 26.36
N ASP A 455 11.94 -3.73 26.70
CA ASP A 455 11.63 -2.74 25.68
C ASP A 455 12.90 -2.31 24.95
N PRO A 456 12.86 -2.23 23.61
CA PRO A 456 14.00 -1.77 22.83
C PRO A 456 14.28 -0.26 22.98
N TYR A 457 13.30 0.52 23.43
CA TYR A 457 13.40 1.97 23.61
C TYR A 457 12.29 2.49 24.54
N SER A 458 12.52 3.65 25.17
CA SER A 458 11.50 4.35 25.94
C SER A 458 10.43 4.94 25.03
N LEU A 459 9.16 4.80 25.44
CA LEU A 459 8.01 5.31 24.70
C LEU A 459 7.57 6.68 25.23
N PRO A 460 7.11 7.59 24.36
CA PRO A 460 6.71 8.94 24.76
C PRO A 460 5.28 9.00 25.34
N GLU A 461 5.02 10.03 26.14
CA GLU A 461 3.71 10.42 26.64
C GLU A 461 3.16 11.67 25.94
N ALA A 462 1.90 12.01 26.20
CA ALA A 462 1.35 13.28 25.73
C ALA A 462 2.06 14.45 26.42
N GLY A 463 2.48 15.45 25.65
CA GLY A 463 3.27 16.59 26.13
C GLY A 463 4.79 16.41 26.01
N ASP A 464 5.29 15.19 25.80
CA ASP A 464 6.71 14.94 25.59
C ASP A 464 7.21 15.54 24.28
N LYS A 465 8.52 15.83 24.24
CA LYS A 465 9.23 16.24 23.02
C LYS A 465 10.06 15.07 22.52
N VAL A 466 9.68 14.52 21.37
CA VAL A 466 10.34 13.41 20.70
C VAL A 466 11.22 13.94 19.57
N VAL A 467 12.49 13.57 19.56
CA VAL A 467 13.40 13.91 18.46
C VAL A 467 13.41 12.76 17.46
N LEU A 468 13.10 13.05 16.19
CA LEU A 468 13.16 12.08 15.10
C LEU A 468 14.22 12.48 14.07
N ASP A 469 15.05 11.51 13.69
CA ASP A 469 16.09 11.71 12.68
C ASP A 469 15.52 11.65 11.27
N VAL A 470 15.93 12.62 10.44
CA VAL A 470 15.46 12.78 9.06
C VAL A 470 16.61 12.94 8.07
N VAL A 471 16.38 12.45 6.86
CA VAL A 471 17.14 12.79 5.65
C VAL A 471 16.37 13.88 4.90
N MET A 472 17.01 15.02 4.66
CA MET A 472 16.40 16.12 3.91
C MET A 472 16.25 15.75 2.44
N GLY A 473 15.07 15.96 1.86
CA GLY A 473 14.73 15.65 0.48
C GLY A 473 13.46 14.82 0.34
N PRO A 474 13.00 14.52 -0.89
CA PRO A 474 13.61 14.88 -2.17
C PRO A 474 13.27 16.30 -2.67
N ARG A 475 12.46 17.07 -1.94
CA ARG A 475 11.98 18.41 -2.37
C ARG A 475 12.26 19.50 -1.35
N THR A 476 13.35 19.40 -0.58
CA THR A 476 13.77 20.49 0.33
C THR A 476 13.97 21.82 -0.44
N ASP A 477 14.41 21.75 -1.70
CA ASP A 477 14.59 22.89 -2.62
C ASP A 477 13.29 23.60 -3.03
N TRP A 478 12.13 23.13 -2.59
CA TRP A 478 10.84 23.78 -2.78
C TRP A 478 10.45 24.72 -1.64
N PHE A 479 11.25 24.80 -0.57
CA PHE A 479 10.95 25.60 0.61
C PHE A 479 11.96 26.73 0.77
N THR A 480 11.55 27.79 1.46
CA THR A 480 12.45 28.89 1.81
C THR A 480 13.46 28.42 2.87
N GLU A 481 14.66 29.03 2.92
CA GLU A 481 15.66 28.71 3.96
C GLU A 481 15.09 28.89 5.37
N GLN A 482 14.27 29.93 5.57
CA GLN A 482 13.56 30.16 6.82
C GLN A 482 12.61 29.01 7.18
N SER A 483 11.88 28.46 6.22
CA SER A 483 10.98 27.32 6.45
C SER A 483 11.77 26.05 6.77
N ILE A 484 12.92 25.84 6.12
CA ILE A 484 13.79 24.69 6.41
C ILE A 484 14.34 24.78 7.84
N ALA A 485 14.83 25.96 8.25
CA ALA A 485 15.30 26.18 9.62
C ALA A 485 14.16 25.98 10.64
N MET A 486 13.00 26.57 10.37
CA MET A 486 11.80 26.42 11.21
C MET A 486 11.39 24.96 11.37
N PHE A 487 11.39 24.19 10.28
CA PHE A 487 11.05 22.76 10.27
C PHE A 487 11.93 21.95 11.23
N LEU A 488 13.24 22.26 11.30
CA LEU A 488 14.21 21.56 12.14
C LEU A 488 14.27 22.09 13.59
N GLU A 489 14.03 23.38 13.79
CA GLU A 489 14.19 24.02 15.10
C GLU A 489 12.94 23.91 15.98
N LYS A 490 11.76 24.07 15.37
CA LYS A 490 10.49 24.13 16.10
C LYS A 490 9.96 22.73 16.47
N PRO A 491 9.32 22.59 17.65
CA PRO A 491 8.52 21.43 17.96
C PRO A 491 7.16 21.49 17.23
N TRP A 492 6.76 20.37 16.66
CA TRP A 492 5.51 20.19 15.93
C TRP A 492 4.55 19.31 16.73
N GLN A 493 3.37 19.82 17.08
CA GLN A 493 2.42 19.07 17.88
C GLN A 493 1.69 18.02 17.04
N VAL A 494 1.60 16.79 17.55
CA VAL A 494 0.79 15.72 16.98
C VAL A 494 -0.69 15.99 17.26
N THR A 495 -1.49 16.10 16.20
CA THR A 495 -2.92 16.43 16.30
C THR A 495 -3.81 15.19 16.35
N ALA A 496 -5.06 15.38 16.78
CA ALA A 496 -6.09 14.34 16.80
C ALA A 496 -6.55 13.88 15.40
N ALA A 497 -6.17 14.59 14.34
CA ALA A 497 -6.45 14.17 12.95
C ALA A 497 -5.48 13.07 12.45
N SER A 498 -4.52 12.65 13.28
CA SER A 498 -3.54 11.62 12.94
C SER A 498 -4.16 10.22 12.89
N ASN A 499 -3.74 9.41 11.93
CA ASN A 499 -4.21 8.04 11.74
C ASN A 499 -3.10 7.15 11.15
N ARG A 500 -3.43 5.96 10.62
CA ARG A 500 -2.46 5.04 9.99
C ARG A 500 -1.90 5.51 8.65
N ILE A 501 -2.57 6.46 8.00
CA ILE A 501 -2.12 7.09 6.74
C ILE A 501 -0.99 8.07 7.04
N GLY A 502 -1.15 8.90 8.08
CA GLY A 502 -0.06 9.73 8.57
C GLY A 502 -0.38 10.53 9.83
N ILE A 503 0.68 11.01 10.45
CA ILE A 503 0.66 11.92 11.60
C ILE A 503 0.53 13.35 11.08
N ARG A 504 -0.50 14.06 11.55
CA ARG A 504 -0.80 15.44 11.17
C ARG A 504 -0.20 16.38 12.20
N LEU A 505 0.67 17.27 11.75
CA LEU A 505 1.51 18.12 12.59
C LEU A 505 1.08 19.58 12.48
N GLN A 506 0.98 20.25 13.63
CA GLN A 506 0.67 21.67 13.69
C GLN A 506 1.71 22.43 14.51
N SER A 507 1.90 23.70 14.17
CA SER A 507 2.65 24.66 14.99
C SER A 507 2.00 26.03 14.88
N ASP A 508 2.53 27.01 15.61
CA ASP A 508 2.16 28.42 15.51
C ASP A 508 2.60 29.08 14.18
N ALA A 509 3.36 28.37 13.34
CA ALA A 509 3.83 28.85 12.05
C ALA A 509 3.62 27.82 10.94
N HIS A 510 3.63 28.30 9.70
CA HIS A 510 3.40 27.51 8.49
C HIS A 510 4.65 27.51 7.62
N LEU A 511 4.93 26.37 6.99
CA LEU A 511 6.05 26.26 6.07
C LEU A 511 5.69 26.88 4.72
N GLU A 512 6.55 27.78 4.25
CA GLU A 512 6.37 28.49 2.98
C GLU A 512 7.17 27.84 1.87
N ARG A 513 6.51 27.69 0.72
CA ARG A 513 7.15 27.22 -0.51
C ARG A 513 7.82 28.37 -1.23
N SER A 514 9.06 28.17 -1.68
CA SER A 514 9.77 29.06 -2.60
C SER A 514 9.25 28.93 -4.04
N ARG A 515 8.64 27.79 -4.39
CA ARG A 515 8.03 27.51 -5.69
C ARG A 515 6.51 27.39 -5.59
N ARG A 516 5.81 27.94 -6.58
CA ARG A 516 4.33 27.92 -6.66
C ARG A 516 3.79 26.97 -7.73
N ASP A 517 4.68 26.34 -8.49
CA ASP A 517 4.30 25.39 -9.52
C ASP A 517 3.60 24.17 -8.91
N GLU A 518 2.75 23.51 -9.69
CA GLU A 518 2.21 22.22 -9.29
C GLU A 518 3.28 21.14 -9.46
N LEU A 519 3.53 20.36 -8.41
CA LEU A 519 4.46 19.22 -8.48
C LEU A 519 3.73 18.06 -9.16
N PRO A 520 4.24 17.52 -10.30
CA PRO A 520 3.76 16.27 -10.85
C PRO A 520 3.82 15.16 -9.79
N SER A 521 2.96 14.15 -9.86
CA SER A 521 2.97 13.10 -8.84
C SER A 521 4.32 12.39 -8.78
N GLU A 522 4.79 12.13 -7.56
CA GLU A 522 6.05 11.45 -7.26
C GLU A 522 5.81 10.28 -6.29
N GLY A 523 6.69 9.28 -6.30
CA GLY A 523 6.61 8.15 -5.35
C GLY A 523 6.92 8.57 -3.91
N THR A 524 6.25 7.95 -2.93
CA THR A 524 6.43 8.24 -1.49
C THR A 524 6.85 7.00 -0.69
N VAL A 525 7.60 7.21 0.39
CA VAL A 525 8.04 6.16 1.34
C VAL A 525 7.41 6.30 2.72
N THR A 526 7.43 5.23 3.50
CA THR A 526 7.01 5.30 4.91
C THR A 526 7.99 6.22 5.61
N GLY A 527 7.49 7.20 6.35
CA GLY A 527 8.32 8.23 6.97
C GLY A 527 8.50 9.49 6.13
N ALA A 528 7.93 9.58 4.91
CA ALA A 528 7.94 10.81 4.12
C ALA A 528 7.17 11.94 4.82
N ILE A 529 7.74 13.14 4.86
CA ILE A 529 7.14 14.32 5.49
C ILE A 529 6.69 15.26 4.37
N GLU A 530 5.43 15.10 3.97
CA GLU A 530 4.80 15.88 2.91
C GLU A 530 4.26 17.19 3.48
N VAL A 531 4.40 18.30 2.73
CA VAL A 531 3.88 19.61 3.14
C VAL A 531 2.86 20.09 2.12
N PRO A 532 1.54 20.00 2.41
CA PRO A 532 0.47 20.51 1.56
C PRO A 532 0.50 22.05 1.44
N ALA A 533 -0.44 22.61 0.68
CA ALA A 533 -0.48 24.05 0.41
C ALA A 533 -0.75 24.92 1.65
N ASN A 534 -1.32 24.35 2.71
CA ASN A 534 -1.51 25.03 3.99
C ASN A 534 -0.21 25.18 4.80
N GLY A 535 0.88 24.52 4.40
CA GLY A 535 2.17 24.61 5.11
C GLY A 535 2.26 23.76 6.38
N GLU A 536 1.26 22.94 6.69
CA GLU A 536 1.24 22.04 7.85
C GLU A 536 1.81 20.66 7.47
N PRO A 537 2.91 20.21 8.10
CA PRO A 537 3.53 18.94 7.71
C PRO A 537 2.65 17.72 8.01
N VAL A 538 2.81 16.72 7.15
CA VAL A 538 2.18 15.42 7.25
C VAL A 538 3.26 14.35 7.20
N LEU A 539 3.50 13.68 8.32
CA LEU A 539 4.40 12.52 8.38
C LEU A 539 3.64 11.26 7.95
N PHE A 540 3.89 10.77 6.74
CA PHE A 540 3.27 9.59 6.20
C PHE A 540 3.72 8.30 6.88
N LEU A 541 2.74 7.43 7.12
CA LEU A 541 2.90 6.14 7.76
C LEU A 541 2.64 5.02 6.74
N ARG A 542 2.25 3.82 7.20
CA ARG A 542 2.23 2.61 6.37
C ARG A 542 1.02 2.46 5.47
N ASP A 543 -0.09 3.14 5.75
CA ASP A 543 -1.29 3.18 4.90
C ASP A 543 -1.31 4.43 3.98
N ARG A 544 -0.16 5.07 3.76
CA ARG A 544 -0.05 6.28 2.91
C ARG A 544 -0.34 5.97 1.43
N PRO A 545 -0.69 6.97 0.60
CA PRO A 545 -0.72 6.80 -0.85
C PRO A 545 0.69 6.53 -1.40
N VAL A 546 0.81 5.63 -2.38
CA VAL A 546 2.09 5.28 -3.02
C VAL A 546 2.71 6.46 -3.80
N THR A 547 1.87 7.35 -4.31
CA THR A 547 2.29 8.56 -5.02
C THR A 547 1.55 9.78 -4.49
N GLY A 548 2.24 10.92 -4.39
CA GLY A 548 1.71 12.19 -3.90
C GLY A 548 2.06 13.35 -4.83
N GLY A 549 1.30 14.45 -4.77
CA GLY A 549 1.50 15.65 -5.60
C GLY A 549 1.97 16.86 -4.81
N TYR A 550 2.35 16.68 -3.54
CA TYR A 550 2.89 17.75 -2.71
C TYR A 550 4.37 17.48 -2.39
N PRO A 551 5.18 18.54 -2.21
CA PRO A 551 6.59 18.40 -1.94
C PRO A 551 6.84 17.74 -0.58
N VAL A 552 7.70 16.73 -0.60
CA VAL A 552 8.24 16.08 0.59
C VAL A 552 9.52 16.80 1.01
N ILE A 553 9.48 17.47 2.17
CA ILE A 553 10.60 18.28 2.67
C ILE A 553 11.74 17.41 3.20
N ALA A 554 11.41 16.27 3.81
CA ALA A 554 12.33 15.32 4.41
C ALA A 554 11.66 13.94 4.56
N ASN A 555 12.44 12.90 4.83
CA ASN A 555 11.92 11.58 5.21
C ASN A 555 12.61 11.11 6.49
N LEU A 556 11.89 10.35 7.32
CA LEU A 556 12.49 9.66 8.46
C LEU A 556 13.54 8.66 8.00
N VAL A 557 14.57 8.48 8.83
CA VAL A 557 15.42 7.28 8.78
C VAL A 557 14.56 6.07 9.14
N GLU A 558 14.77 4.94 8.46
CA GLU A 558 13.87 3.78 8.54
C GLU A 558 13.71 3.22 9.96
N ASP A 559 14.75 3.31 10.80
CA ASP A 559 14.73 2.83 12.18
C ASP A 559 13.88 3.69 13.14
N GLN A 560 13.55 4.92 12.76
CA GLN A 560 12.71 5.85 13.52
C GLN A 560 11.20 5.62 13.29
N ILE A 561 10.81 4.82 12.30
CA ILE A 561 9.40 4.60 11.94
C ILE A 561 8.64 3.93 13.08
N ASP A 562 9.24 2.93 13.73
CA ASP A 562 8.61 2.22 14.86
C ASP A 562 8.38 3.17 16.06
N LEU A 563 9.32 4.10 16.32
CA LEU A 563 9.14 5.12 17.36
C LEU A 563 8.06 6.13 16.97
N ALA A 564 8.05 6.59 15.71
CA ALA A 564 7.02 7.48 15.20
C ALA A 564 5.60 6.88 15.34
N ALA A 565 5.48 5.56 15.15
CA ALA A 565 4.23 4.82 15.36
C ALA A 565 3.72 4.84 16.82
N GLN A 566 4.55 5.20 17.79
CA GLN A 566 4.20 5.24 19.20
C GLN A 566 3.96 6.66 19.73
N ILE A 567 4.18 7.71 18.93
CA ILE A 567 4.00 9.09 19.39
C ILE A 567 2.51 9.40 19.55
N PRO A 568 2.03 9.70 20.78
CA PRO A 568 0.61 9.93 21.02
C PRO A 568 0.18 11.35 20.61
N ILE A 569 -1.13 11.53 20.47
CA ILE A 569 -1.75 12.85 20.28
C ILE A 569 -1.35 13.77 21.44
N GLY A 570 -1.00 15.02 21.12
CA GLY A 570 -0.59 16.04 22.08
C GLY A 570 0.90 16.03 22.43
N ALA A 571 1.66 14.99 22.04
CA ALA A 571 3.12 15.04 22.06
C ALA A 571 3.66 15.97 20.95
N PHE A 572 4.94 16.30 21.04
CA PHE A 572 5.64 17.18 20.11
C PHE A 572 6.77 16.43 19.42
N ILE A 573 6.91 16.62 18.11
CA ILE A 573 8.01 16.09 17.30
C ILE A 573 8.98 17.22 16.97
N LYS A 574 10.27 17.01 17.19
CA LYS A 574 11.34 17.86 16.66
C LYS A 574 12.16 17.03 15.67
N PHE A 575 12.41 17.58 14.48
CA PHE A 575 13.20 16.88 13.46
C PHE A 575 14.67 17.24 13.57
N ARG A 576 15.55 16.24 13.45
CA ARG A 576 17.00 16.42 13.39
C ARG A 576 17.52 15.89 12.07
N ALA A 577 18.09 16.77 11.24
CA ALA A 577 18.69 16.38 9.98
C ALA A 577 19.98 15.59 10.23
N VAL A 578 20.04 14.34 9.74
CA VAL A 578 21.26 13.50 9.75
C VAL A 578 21.99 13.51 8.41
N LYS A 579 21.30 13.90 7.33
CA LYS A 579 21.86 14.10 5.98
C LYS A 579 21.19 15.33 5.36
N ASN A 580 21.97 16.28 4.87
CA ASN A 580 21.44 17.49 4.25
C ASN A 580 21.10 17.25 2.78
N PHE A 581 20.20 18.07 2.24
CA PHE A 581 19.72 17.96 0.87
C PHE A 581 20.86 18.14 -0.15
N TYR A 582 21.67 19.17 0.02
CA TYR A 582 22.76 19.52 -0.91
C TYR A 582 23.94 18.53 -0.91
N ASP A 583 24.07 17.69 0.13
CA ASP A 583 25.05 16.60 0.13
C ASP A 583 24.71 15.53 -0.93
N SER A 584 23.43 15.42 -1.30
CA SER A 584 22.98 14.54 -2.38
C SER A 584 23.12 15.19 -3.77
N GLU A 585 22.89 16.50 -3.90
CA GLU A 585 23.04 17.22 -5.18
C GLU A 585 24.49 17.41 -5.61
N GLN A 586 25.38 17.79 -4.70
CA GLN A 586 26.80 18.01 -5.02
C GLN A 586 27.48 16.72 -5.52
N LYS A 587 26.97 15.54 -5.13
CA LYS A 587 27.40 14.24 -5.68
C LYS A 587 26.97 14.07 -7.13
N SER A 588 25.71 14.39 -7.46
CA SER A 588 25.18 14.29 -8.82
C SER A 588 25.98 15.17 -9.80
N LEU A 589 26.33 16.40 -9.40
CA LEU A 589 27.16 17.31 -10.19
C LEU A 589 28.59 16.81 -10.41
N LYS A 590 29.24 16.23 -9.38
CA LYS A 590 30.60 15.65 -9.50
C LYS A 590 30.64 14.42 -10.41
N SER A 591 29.59 13.60 -10.40
CA SER A 591 29.48 12.43 -11.29
C SER A 591 29.28 12.82 -12.77
N GLY A 592 28.61 13.95 -13.03
CA GLY A 592 28.45 14.52 -14.37
C GLY A 592 29.73 15.16 -14.91
N ALA A 593 30.48 15.88 -14.06
CA ALA A 593 31.73 16.52 -14.45
C ALA A 593 32.85 15.53 -14.87
N ASN A 594 32.87 14.33 -14.28
CA ASN A 594 33.82 13.27 -14.66
C ASN A 594 33.51 12.60 -16.01
N LYS A 595 32.32 12.81 -16.59
CA LYS A 595 32.00 12.35 -17.95
C LYS A 595 32.41 13.34 -19.05
N THR A 596 32.69 14.60 -18.71
CA THR A 596 33.09 15.64 -19.67
C THR A 596 34.60 15.88 -19.76
N SER A 597 35.42 15.20 -18.94
CA SER A 597 36.88 15.41 -18.89
C SER A 597 37.74 14.31 -19.53
N THR A 598 37.13 13.36 -20.25
CA THR A 598 37.85 12.30 -21.00
C THR A 598 37.57 12.36 -22.50
N THR A 599 37.74 13.54 -23.08
CA THR A 599 38.04 13.71 -24.51
C THR A 599 38.88 14.97 -24.67
N SER A 600 40.18 14.81 -24.54
CA SER A 600 41.21 15.70 -25.08
C SER A 600 42.53 14.95 -25.11
#